data_AF-A0A6G0Q058-F1
#
_entry.id   AF-A0A6G0Q058-F1
#
_cell.length_a   1.000
_cell.length_b   1.000
_cell.length_c   1.000
_cell.angle_alpha   90.00
_cell.angle_beta   90.00
_cell.angle_gamma   90.00
#
_symmetry.space_group_name_H-M   'P 1'
#
loop_
_entity.id
_entity.type
_entity.pdbx_description
1 polymer ?
#
loop_
_entity_poly.entity_id
_entity_poly.type
_entity_poly.pdbx_seq_one_letter_code
_entity_poly.pdbx_strand_id
1 'polypeptide(L)'
;MHWLNDCTVATEAEKIELRQKLRDAKKNRQARLKRLGELLPPASRTVTINGVLELPCCPDTGSEYTVMTRSQWDLLVAADTEVITEPLDSPISILTYGAHSFVARENTKLRVLIHTAAGPVEPMEAVQCLIVDSKDDEFIIGRDLLGVLGIDVDRQLEQLASRDDDEMRDDPGKTD
;
A
#
# COMPACT_ATOMS: atom_id res chain seq x y z
N MET A 1 30.98 -18.77 5.19
CA MET A 1 29.95 -19.04 4.17
C MET A 1 30.50 -20.04 3.17
N HIS A 2 29.72 -21.05 2.78
CA HIS A 2 30.12 -21.98 1.72
C HIS A 2 29.29 -21.68 0.47
N TRP A 3 29.95 -21.25 -0.61
CA TRP A 3 29.30 -20.95 -1.88
C TRP A 3 29.19 -22.23 -2.70
N LEU A 4 28.09 -22.39 -3.44
CA LEU A 4 27.89 -23.56 -4.32
C LEU A 4 29.01 -23.69 -5.37
N ASN A 5 29.59 -22.56 -5.80
CA ASN A 5 30.76 -22.54 -6.70
C ASN A 5 31.97 -23.22 -6.05
N ASP A 6 32.15 -22.99 -4.74
CA ASP A 6 33.30 -23.44 -3.96
C ASP A 6 33.07 -24.81 -3.32
N CYS A 7 31.92 -25.47 -3.59
CA CYS A 7 31.61 -26.80 -3.08
C CYS A 7 32.56 -27.84 -3.66
N THR A 8 33.40 -28.45 -2.81
CA THR A 8 34.34 -29.52 -3.19
C THR A 8 33.70 -30.90 -3.17
N VAL A 9 32.49 -31.01 -2.59
CA VAL A 9 31.75 -32.27 -2.45
C VAL A 9 30.91 -32.59 -3.69
N ALA A 10 30.40 -31.57 -4.38
CA ALA A 10 29.59 -31.73 -5.58
C ALA A 10 30.45 -31.63 -6.84
N THR A 11 30.20 -32.50 -7.81
CA THR A 11 30.83 -32.45 -9.13
C THR A 11 30.31 -31.25 -9.93
N GLU A 12 31.06 -30.80 -10.94
CA GLU A 12 30.63 -29.68 -11.79
C GLU A 12 29.33 -29.96 -12.53
N ALA A 13 29.08 -31.22 -12.92
CA ALA A 13 27.83 -31.63 -13.54
C ALA A 13 26.65 -31.47 -12.58
N GLU A 14 26.78 -31.90 -11.33
CA GLU A 14 25.75 -31.75 -10.29
C GLU A 14 25.51 -30.28 -9.95
N LYS A 15 26.56 -29.45 -9.90
CA LYS A 15 26.42 -28.00 -9.69
C LYS A 15 25.67 -27.34 -10.84
N ILE A 16 25.96 -27.72 -12.09
CA ILE A 16 25.26 -27.20 -13.27
C ILE A 16 23.78 -27.59 -13.22
N GLU A 17 23.49 -28.85 -12.93
CA GLU A 17 22.14 -29.38 -12.82
C GLU A 17 21.35 -28.69 -11.69
N LEU A 18 21.96 -28.51 -10.51
CA LEU A 18 21.38 -27.79 -9.39
C LEU A 18 21.08 -26.33 -9.74
N ARG A 19 22.02 -25.63 -10.40
CA ARG A 19 21.78 -24.26 -10.87
C ARG A 19 20.67 -24.22 -11.92
N GLN A 20 20.56 -25.22 -12.78
CA GLN A 20 19.52 -25.31 -13.79
C GLN A 20 18.15 -25.57 -13.14
N LYS A 21 18.05 -26.53 -12.23
CA LYS A 21 16.87 -26.77 -11.39
C LYS A 21 16.46 -25.53 -10.61
N LEU A 22 17.40 -24.77 -10.04
CA LEU A 22 17.10 -23.50 -9.35
C LEU A 22 16.62 -22.40 -10.31
N ARG A 23 17.20 -22.30 -11.51
CA ARG A 23 16.73 -21.37 -12.55
C ARG A 23 15.35 -21.74 -13.07
N ASP A 24 15.08 -23.03 -13.28
CA ASP A 24 13.78 -23.52 -13.74
C ASP A 24 12.73 -23.40 -12.63
N ALA A 25 13.10 -23.65 -11.37
CA ALA A 25 12.28 -23.33 -10.21
C ALA A 25 12.03 -21.82 -10.06
N LYS A 26 12.98 -20.96 -10.44
CA LYS A 26 12.79 -19.49 -10.46
C LYS A 26 11.94 -19.02 -11.64
N LYS A 27 11.99 -19.69 -12.79
CA LYS A 27 11.10 -19.48 -13.94
C LYS A 27 9.67 -19.96 -13.66
N ASN A 28 9.53 -21.08 -12.94
CA ASN A 28 8.24 -21.65 -12.50
C ASN A 28 7.72 -21.02 -11.20
N ARG A 29 8.56 -20.31 -10.44
CA ARG A 29 8.10 -19.30 -9.50
C ARG A 29 7.55 -18.16 -10.35
N GLN A 30 6.30 -18.30 -10.77
CA GLN A 30 5.46 -17.11 -10.82
C GLN A 30 5.65 -16.42 -9.48
N ALA A 31 6.21 -15.23 -9.50
CA ALA A 31 6.06 -14.33 -8.38
C ALA A 31 4.54 -14.29 -8.12
N ARG A 32 4.08 -14.94 -7.04
CA ARG A 32 2.74 -14.75 -6.53
C ARG A 32 2.74 -13.35 -5.93
N LEU A 33 2.66 -12.38 -6.82
CA LEU A 33 2.54 -10.96 -6.58
C LEU A 33 1.44 -10.51 -7.54
N LYS A 34 0.22 -10.98 -7.26
CA LYS A 34 -1.02 -10.48 -7.85
C LYS A 34 -2.09 -10.59 -6.75
N ARG A 35 -2.63 -9.45 -6.34
CA ARG A 35 -3.61 -9.33 -5.24
C ARG A 35 -4.76 -10.31 -5.49
N LEU A 36 -5.14 -11.05 -4.46
CA LEU A 36 -6.07 -12.17 -4.55
C LEU A 36 -6.94 -12.13 -3.30
N GLY A 37 -8.06 -11.40 -3.35
CA GLY A 37 -8.95 -11.26 -2.20
C GLY A 37 -9.36 -12.61 -1.59
N GLU A 38 -9.39 -13.68 -2.40
CA GLU A 38 -9.70 -15.04 -1.95
C GLU A 38 -8.51 -15.84 -1.37
N LEU A 39 -7.24 -15.46 -1.64
CA LEU A 39 -6.05 -16.17 -1.12
C LEU A 39 -5.15 -15.31 -0.22
N LEU A 40 -5.52 -14.07 0.04
CA LEU A 40 -4.91 -13.27 1.09
C LEU A 40 -5.73 -13.47 2.39
N PRO A 41 -5.08 -13.48 3.56
CA PRO A 41 -5.81 -13.35 4.82
C PRO A 41 -6.70 -12.10 4.72
N PRO A 42 -7.91 -12.11 5.33
CA PRO A 42 -8.75 -10.92 5.38
C PRO A 42 -7.92 -9.73 5.85
N ALA A 43 -8.18 -8.55 5.30
CA ALA A 43 -7.45 -7.33 5.64
C ALA A 43 -7.34 -7.22 7.16
N SER A 44 -6.15 -7.50 7.69
CA SER A 44 -5.89 -7.42 9.14
C SER A 44 -6.00 -6.01 9.70
N ARG A 45 -6.22 -5.02 8.83
CA ARG A 45 -6.24 -3.60 9.13
C ARG A 45 -7.64 -3.08 8.91
N THR A 46 -8.18 -2.43 9.93
CA THR A 46 -9.48 -1.79 9.88
C THR A 46 -9.32 -0.28 10.01
N VAL A 47 -10.34 0.42 9.54
CA VAL A 47 -10.58 1.83 9.85
C VAL A 47 -11.91 1.96 10.58
N THR A 48 -11.99 2.92 11.49
CA THR A 48 -13.28 3.37 12.02
C THR A 48 -13.63 4.72 11.41
N ILE A 49 -14.74 4.75 10.69
CA ILE A 49 -15.29 5.93 10.02
C ILE A 49 -16.25 6.64 10.98
N ASN A 50 -16.02 7.93 11.21
CA ASN A 50 -16.78 8.81 12.11
C ASN A 50 -16.95 8.29 13.54
N GLY A 51 -16.19 7.26 13.95
CA GLY A 51 -16.37 6.57 15.24
C GLY A 51 -17.52 5.57 15.28
N VAL A 52 -18.24 5.35 14.17
CA VAL A 52 -19.49 4.57 14.16
C VAL A 52 -19.44 3.31 13.29
N LEU A 53 -18.62 3.31 12.24
CA LEU A 53 -18.58 2.21 11.27
C LEU A 53 -17.15 1.70 11.13
N GLU A 54 -16.93 0.44 11.48
CA GLU A 54 -15.65 -0.23 11.27
C GLU A 54 -15.66 -0.96 9.93
N LEU A 55 -14.63 -0.73 9.10
CA LEU A 55 -14.48 -1.32 7.78
C LEU A 55 -13.08 -1.93 7.63
N PRO A 56 -12.92 -3.06 6.90
CA PRO A 56 -11.61 -3.48 6.44
C PRO A 56 -11.02 -2.41 5.52
N CYS A 57 -9.70 -2.22 5.55
CA CYS A 57 -9.04 -1.19 4.77
C CYS A 57 -7.78 -1.67 4.04
N CYS A 58 -7.50 -1.01 2.93
CA CYS A 58 -6.31 -1.22 2.12
C CYS A 58 -5.53 0.09 1.95
N PRO A 59 -4.35 0.22 2.58
CA PRO A 59 -3.37 1.23 2.20
C PRO A 59 -2.86 0.96 0.78
N ASP A 60 -3.18 1.82 -0.17
CA ASP A 60 -2.90 1.60 -1.59
C ASP A 60 -2.19 2.79 -2.23
N THR A 61 -0.86 2.70 -2.37
CA THR A 61 -0.06 3.70 -3.08
C THR A 61 -0.38 3.78 -4.57
N GLY A 62 -1.02 2.75 -5.14
CA GLY A 62 -1.52 2.76 -6.51
C GLY A 62 -2.78 3.59 -6.71
N SER A 63 -3.50 3.93 -5.63
CA SER A 63 -4.69 4.79 -5.69
C SER A 63 -4.30 6.24 -5.38
N GLU A 64 -4.68 7.17 -6.26
CA GLU A 64 -4.44 8.59 -6.00
C GLU A 64 -5.35 9.13 -4.90
N TYR A 65 -6.58 8.62 -4.86
CA TYR A 65 -7.64 9.08 -3.97
C TYR A 65 -8.00 8.01 -2.94
N THR A 66 -8.46 8.48 -1.79
CA THR A 66 -9.14 7.66 -0.80
C THR A 66 -10.58 7.40 -1.27
N VAL A 67 -11.00 6.13 -1.23
CA VAL A 67 -12.22 5.66 -1.89
C VAL A 67 -13.04 4.78 -0.95
N MET A 68 -14.34 5.04 -0.94
CA MET A 68 -15.38 4.23 -0.30
C MET A 68 -16.35 3.72 -1.37
N THR A 69 -16.84 2.50 -1.21
CA THR A 69 -17.87 1.95 -2.11
C THR A 69 -19.27 2.42 -1.72
N ARG A 70 -20.21 2.42 -2.68
CA ARG A 70 -21.61 2.81 -2.41
C ARG A 70 -22.24 1.96 -1.31
N SER A 71 -21.96 0.66 -1.29
CA SER A 71 -22.44 -0.25 -0.25
C SER A 71 -21.93 0.14 1.14
N GLN A 72 -20.65 0.52 1.26
CA GLN A 72 -20.09 1.03 2.52
C GLN A 72 -20.69 2.37 2.94
N TRP A 73 -20.93 3.26 1.97
CA TRP A 73 -21.60 4.53 2.19
C TRP A 73 -23.03 4.35 2.74
N ASP A 74 -23.80 3.43 2.16
CA ASP A 74 -25.17 3.16 2.61
C ASP A 74 -25.19 2.60 4.05
N LEU A 75 -24.21 1.77 4.41
CA LEU A 75 -24.01 1.32 5.79
C LEU A 75 -23.66 2.48 6.73
N LEU A 76 -22.83 3.43 6.27
CA LEU A 76 -22.47 4.60 7.06
C LEU A 76 -23.67 5.50 7.30
N VAL A 77 -24.47 5.80 6.27
CA VAL A 77 -25.70 6.60 6.40
C VAL A 77 -26.70 5.97 7.37
N ALA A 78 -26.78 4.63 7.40
CA ALA A 78 -27.63 3.93 8.35
C ALA A 78 -27.16 4.07 9.80
N ALA A 79 -25.85 4.26 10.02
CA ALA A 79 -25.24 4.38 11.35
C ALA A 79 -25.08 5.85 11.82
N ASP A 80 -24.86 6.78 10.90
CA ASP A 80 -24.64 8.21 11.13
C ASP A 80 -25.44 9.00 10.11
N THR A 81 -26.55 9.60 10.56
CA THR A 81 -27.46 10.36 9.70
C THR A 81 -26.98 11.77 9.39
N GLU A 82 -25.88 12.23 9.99
CA GLU A 82 -25.31 13.56 9.76
C GLU A 82 -24.37 13.60 8.56
N VAL A 83 -23.94 12.44 8.05
CA VAL A 83 -23.08 12.38 6.86
C VAL A 83 -23.80 12.89 5.63
N ILE A 84 -23.09 13.69 4.84
CA ILE A 84 -23.57 14.24 3.58
C ILE A 84 -22.58 13.95 2.46
N THR A 85 -23.09 13.87 1.24
CA THR A 85 -22.28 13.85 0.02
C THR A 85 -22.23 15.23 -0.61
N GLU A 86 -21.12 15.53 -1.26
CA GLU A 86 -20.92 16.70 -2.09
C GLU A 86 -20.68 16.24 -3.54
N PRO A 87 -21.40 16.80 -4.53
CA PRO A 87 -21.14 16.50 -5.93
C PRO A 87 -19.75 16.99 -6.33
N LEU A 88 -19.05 16.23 -7.17
CA LEU A 88 -17.79 16.66 -7.77
C LEU A 88 -18.06 17.62 -8.94
N ASP A 89 -17.26 18.69 -9.05
CA ASP A 89 -17.31 19.62 -10.18
C ASP A 89 -17.15 18.92 -11.54
N SER A 90 -16.30 17.88 -11.56
CA SER A 90 -16.12 17.00 -12.69
C SER A 90 -16.05 15.53 -12.23
N PRO A 91 -16.69 14.59 -12.93
CA PRO A 91 -16.58 13.18 -12.60
C PRO A 91 -15.14 12.68 -12.71
N ILE A 92 -14.71 11.87 -11.75
CA ILE A 92 -13.38 11.26 -11.72
C ILE A 92 -13.48 9.81 -12.19
N SER A 93 -12.76 9.47 -13.26
CA SER A 93 -12.65 8.07 -13.73
C SER A 93 -11.57 7.35 -12.93
N ILE A 94 -11.98 6.32 -12.19
CA ILE A 94 -11.09 5.45 -11.43
C ILE A 94 -10.82 4.20 -12.26
N LEU A 95 -9.57 4.01 -12.68
CA LEU A 95 -9.13 2.80 -13.37
C LEU A 95 -8.56 1.83 -12.36
N THR A 96 -9.10 0.61 -12.32
CA THR A 96 -8.64 -0.43 -11.40
C THR A 96 -7.94 -1.56 -12.16
N TYR A 97 -7.36 -2.48 -11.39
CA TYR A 97 -6.74 -3.67 -11.94
C TYR A 97 -7.74 -4.52 -12.73
N GLY A 98 -7.29 -5.09 -13.86
CA GLY A 98 -8.15 -5.88 -14.73
C GLY A 98 -9.02 -5.06 -15.70
N ALA A 99 -8.69 -3.77 -15.89
CA ALA A 99 -9.38 -2.86 -16.80
C ALA A 99 -10.86 -2.59 -16.44
N HIS A 100 -11.25 -2.80 -15.19
CA HIS A 100 -12.51 -2.28 -14.68
C HIS A 100 -12.35 -0.80 -14.39
N SER A 101 -13.31 0.00 -14.84
CA SER A 101 -13.36 1.42 -14.53
C SER A 101 -14.64 1.76 -13.78
N PHE A 102 -14.48 2.65 -12.81
CA PHE A 102 -15.58 3.22 -12.04
C PHE A 102 -15.58 4.74 -12.25
N VAL A 103 -16.73 5.37 -12.07
CA VAL A 103 -16.85 6.82 -12.15
C VAL A 103 -17.33 7.34 -10.81
N ALA A 104 -16.47 8.06 -10.11
CA ALA A 104 -16.86 8.82 -8.94
C ALA A 104 -17.52 10.13 -9.39
N ARG A 105 -18.70 10.42 -8.85
CA ARG A 105 -19.45 11.66 -9.11
C ARG A 105 -19.66 12.50 -7.86
N GLU A 106 -19.41 11.89 -6.71
CA GLU A 106 -19.68 12.43 -5.39
C GLU A 106 -18.48 12.12 -4.50
N ASN A 107 -18.27 13.00 -3.53
CA ASN A 107 -17.33 12.79 -2.45
C ASN A 107 -18.00 13.11 -1.11
N THR A 108 -17.32 12.80 -0.03
CA THR A 108 -17.77 13.12 1.32
C THR A 108 -16.55 13.41 2.20
N LYS A 109 -16.73 14.16 3.29
CA LYS A 109 -15.67 14.45 4.26
C LYS A 109 -15.92 13.64 5.53
N LEU A 110 -14.98 12.76 5.86
CA LEU A 110 -15.12 11.78 6.93
C LEU A 110 -13.96 11.87 7.92
N ARG A 111 -14.23 11.62 9.20
CA ARG A 111 -13.18 11.33 10.17
C ARG A 111 -12.77 9.87 10.01
N VAL A 112 -11.49 9.63 9.77
CA VAL A 112 -10.94 8.31 9.50
C VAL A 112 -9.93 7.95 10.58
N LEU A 113 -10.31 7.02 11.46
CA LEU A 113 -9.41 6.46 12.47
C LEU A 113 -8.80 5.16 11.93
N ILE A 114 -7.50 5.14 11.69
CA ILE A 114 -6.78 3.99 11.17
C ILE A 114 -6.23 3.17 12.32
N HIS A 115 -6.60 1.89 12.39
CA HIS A 115 -6.05 0.98 13.41
C HIS A 115 -4.69 0.45 12.97
N THR A 116 -3.66 0.77 13.74
CA THR A 116 -2.29 0.28 13.50
C THR A 116 -1.79 -0.50 14.71
N ALA A 117 -0.76 -1.32 14.51
CA ALA A 117 -0.13 -2.08 15.59
C ALA A 117 0.50 -1.19 16.67
N ALA A 118 0.88 0.05 16.33
CA ALA A 118 1.44 1.01 17.28
C ALA A 118 0.36 1.82 18.03
N GLY A 119 -0.91 1.66 17.66
CA GLY A 119 -2.04 2.43 18.16
C GLY A 119 -2.87 3.05 17.03
N PRO A 120 -4.06 3.59 17.35
CA PRO A 120 -4.91 4.24 16.36
C PRO A 120 -4.30 5.58 15.92
N VAL A 121 -4.50 5.92 14.64
CA VAL A 121 -4.03 7.18 14.04
C VAL A 121 -5.21 7.86 13.37
N GLU A 122 -5.43 9.13 13.69
CA GLU A 122 -6.46 9.97 13.08
C GLU A 122 -5.79 11.20 12.44
N PRO A 123 -6.06 11.50 11.16
CA PRO A 123 -5.65 12.78 10.57
C PRO A 123 -6.29 13.95 11.30
N MET A 124 -5.58 15.09 11.34
CA MET A 124 -6.08 16.29 12.01
C MET A 124 -7.34 16.87 11.34
N GLU A 125 -7.44 16.75 10.02
CA GLU A 125 -8.58 17.24 9.23
C GLU A 125 -9.44 16.08 8.73
N ALA A 126 -10.72 16.36 8.46
CA ALA A 126 -11.61 15.40 7.82
C ALA A 126 -11.09 15.04 6.42
N VAL A 127 -11.09 13.75 6.11
CA VAL A 127 -10.56 13.20 4.87
C VAL A 127 -11.65 13.24 3.80
N GLN A 128 -11.33 13.85 2.65
CA GLN A 128 -12.18 13.75 1.47
C GLN A 128 -12.10 12.33 0.89
N CYS A 129 -13.24 11.65 0.79
CA CYS A 129 -13.35 10.30 0.28
C CYS A 129 -14.26 10.30 -0.96
N LEU A 130 -13.81 9.70 -2.06
CA LEU A 130 -14.65 9.50 -3.23
C LEU A 130 -15.61 8.34 -3.01
N ILE A 131 -16.83 8.45 -3.53
CA ILE A 131 -17.82 7.37 -3.48
C ILE A 131 -17.95 6.73 -4.86
N VAL A 132 -17.74 5.42 -4.94
CA VAL A 132 -17.82 4.65 -6.20
C VAL A 132 -18.75 3.46 -6.12
N ASP A 133 -19.32 3.11 -7.26
CA ASP A 133 -20.10 1.88 -7.43
C ASP A 133 -19.17 0.70 -7.77
N SER A 134 -18.46 0.20 -6.76
CA SER A 134 -17.66 -1.04 -6.84
C SER A 134 -18.27 -2.13 -5.94
N LYS A 135 -17.99 -3.38 -6.29
CA LYS A 135 -18.34 -4.56 -5.47
C LYS A 135 -17.27 -4.91 -4.44
N ASP A 136 -16.18 -4.17 -4.40
CA ASP A 136 -15.12 -4.35 -3.41
C ASP A 136 -15.64 -4.00 -2.01
N ASP A 137 -15.17 -4.72 -1.00
CA ASP A 137 -15.60 -4.59 0.40
C ASP A 137 -14.58 -3.85 1.28
N GLU A 138 -13.40 -3.51 0.75
CA GLU A 138 -12.35 -2.76 1.45
C GLU A 138 -12.44 -1.26 1.22
N PHE A 139 -12.21 -0.47 2.28
CA PHE A 139 -11.99 0.97 2.18
C PHE A 139 -10.57 1.24 1.69
N ILE A 140 -10.42 1.98 0.60
CA ILE A 140 -9.10 2.25 0.01
C ILE A 140 -8.55 3.55 0.57
N ILE A 141 -7.39 3.48 1.22
CA ILE A 141 -6.62 4.63 1.69
C ILE A 141 -5.63 4.99 0.59
N GLY A 142 -5.91 6.08 -0.14
CA GLY A 142 -5.11 6.52 -1.28
C GLY A 142 -3.91 7.37 -0.88
N ARG A 143 -3.13 7.79 -1.89
CA ARG A 143 -1.95 8.65 -1.71
C ARG A 143 -2.28 10.00 -1.09
N ASP A 144 -3.46 10.54 -1.36
CA ASP A 144 -3.98 11.76 -0.70
C ASP A 144 -3.91 11.68 0.82
N LEU A 145 -4.38 10.58 1.42
CA LEU A 145 -4.36 10.35 2.86
C LEU A 145 -3.00 9.81 3.33
N LEU A 146 -2.39 8.87 2.61
CA LEU A 146 -1.07 8.33 2.97
C LEU A 146 -0.01 9.44 3.04
N GLY A 147 -0.04 10.37 2.09
CA GLY A 147 0.88 11.51 2.05
C GLY A 147 0.73 12.45 3.24
N VAL A 148 -0.50 12.69 3.71
CA VAL A 148 -0.78 13.48 4.93
C VAL A 148 -0.15 12.82 6.16
N LEU A 149 -0.10 11.49 6.20
CA LEU A 149 0.55 10.72 7.27
C LEU A 149 2.07 10.60 7.11
N GLY A 150 2.65 11.22 6.08
CA GLY A 150 4.08 11.12 5.77
C GLY A 150 4.48 9.76 5.18
N ILE A 151 3.52 8.97 4.70
CA ILE A 151 3.74 7.67 4.07
C ILE A 151 3.79 7.89 2.57
N ASP A 152 5.01 8.09 2.07
CA ASP A 152 5.29 8.23 0.64
C ASP A 152 6.47 7.32 0.29
N VAL A 153 6.17 6.22 -0.40
CA VAL A 153 7.16 5.21 -0.77
C VAL A 153 8.17 5.78 -1.76
N ASP A 154 7.74 6.61 -2.72
CA ASP A 154 8.63 7.16 -3.74
C ASP A 154 9.65 8.10 -3.10
N ARG A 155 9.17 9.01 -2.24
CA ARG A 155 10.05 9.90 -1.47
C ARG A 155 11.00 9.13 -0.54
N GLN A 156 10.52 8.06 0.10
CA GLN A 156 11.36 7.21 0.95
C GLN A 156 12.43 6.46 0.14
N LEU A 157 12.12 6.06 -1.10
CA LEU A 157 13.09 5.41 -1.99
C LEU A 157 14.18 6.37 -2.47
N GLU A 158 13.84 7.63 -2.76
CA GLU A 158 14.83 8.66 -3.12
C GLU A 158 15.91 8.86 -2.05
N GLN A 159 15.53 8.71 -0.77
CA GLN A 159 16.43 8.87 0.38
C GLN A 159 17.41 7.70 0.57
N LEU A 160 17.23 6.58 -0.15
CA LEU A 160 18.12 5.41 0.00
C LEU A 160 19.48 5.60 -0.69
N ALA A 161 19.65 6.61 -1.55
CA ALA A 161 20.86 6.77 -2.37
C ALA A 161 21.93 7.73 -1.81
N SER A 162 21.69 8.40 -0.68
CA SER A 162 22.70 9.23 -0.02
C SER A 162 23.43 8.45 1.06
N ARG A 163 24.37 7.60 0.63
CA ARG A 163 25.54 7.28 1.46
C ARG A 163 26.58 8.34 1.13
N ASP A 164 26.95 9.12 2.14
CA ASP A 164 28.05 10.06 2.07
C ASP A 164 29.35 9.29 1.75
N ASP A 165 29.86 9.46 0.53
CA ASP A 165 31.29 9.33 0.25
C ASP A 165 32.02 10.59 0.77
N ASP A 166 31.75 11.01 2.02
CA ASP A 166 32.31 12.23 2.62
C ASP A 166 32.85 12.00 4.05
N GLU A 167 33.36 10.79 4.34
CA GLU A 167 34.32 10.56 5.44
C GLU A 167 35.78 10.53 4.95
N MET A 168 36.12 11.29 3.91
CA MET A 168 37.52 11.55 3.54
C MET A 168 37.74 13.03 3.23
N ARG A 169 37.47 13.89 4.23
CA ARG A 169 38.00 15.26 4.24
C ARG A 169 38.70 15.55 5.57
N ASP A 170 40.02 15.35 5.52
CA ASP A 170 41.09 16.05 6.23
C ASP A 170 40.86 16.44 7.71
N ASP A 171 41.50 15.69 8.61
CA ASP A 171 42.12 16.29 9.81
C ASP A 171 43.66 16.19 9.70
N PRO A 172 44.37 17.28 9.36
CA PRO A 172 45.82 17.35 9.49
C PRO A 172 46.16 17.96 10.85
N GLY A 173 46.38 17.14 11.89
CA GLY A 173 46.56 17.71 13.24
C GLY A 173 47.07 16.82 14.38
N LYS A 174 48.37 16.48 14.35
CA LYS A 174 49.31 16.27 15.48
C LYS A 174 49.24 14.99 16.36
N THR A 175 50.35 14.26 16.32
CA THR A 175 51.26 13.80 17.43
C THR A 175 52.41 13.04 16.73
N ASP A 176 53.71 13.26 16.94
CA ASP A 176 54.48 13.57 18.15
C ASP A 176 55.51 14.70 17.97
#